data_AF-A0A6B3CTW3-F1
#
_entry.id   AF-A0A6B3CTW3-F1
#
_cell.length_a   1.000
_cell.length_b   1.000
_cell.length_c   1.000
_cell.angle_alpha   90.00
_cell.angle_beta   90.00
_cell.angle_gamma   90.00
#
_symmetry.space_group_name_H-M   'P 1'
#
loop_
_entity.id
_entity.type
_entity.pdbx_description
1 polymer ?
#
loop_
_entity_poly.entity_id
_entity_poly.type
_entity_poly.pdbx_seq_one_letter_code
_entity_poly.pdbx_strand_id
1 'polypeptide(L)' 'MTTLVWDYLAEYEEERDDILDAVDHVFRSGRLVLGNSVRSFEEEFAAYHGVAHGVGVDNGTNAVKLGL' A
#
# COMPACT_ATOMS: atom_id res chain seq x y z
N MET A 1 -22.57 21.99 -12.34
CA MET A 1 -21.18 22.47 -12.44
C MET A 1 -20.32 21.50 -11.65
N THR A 2 -19.48 20.70 -12.32
CA THR A 2 -18.59 19.75 -11.65
C THR A 2 -17.43 20.54 -11.05
N THR A 3 -17.14 20.32 -9.76
CA THR A 3 -15.97 20.92 -9.08
C THR A 3 -14.95 19.81 -8.88
N LEU A 4 -13.76 19.99 -9.44
CA LEU A 4 -12.64 19.07 -9.25
C LEU A 4 -11.97 19.41 -7.92
N VAL A 5 -11.95 18.46 -6.99
CA VAL A 5 -11.40 18.65 -5.64
C VAL A 5 -9.97 18.08 -5.53
N TRP A 6 -9.67 17.05 -6.32
CA TRP A 6 -8.36 16.41 -6.41
C TRP A 6 -8.24 15.73 -7.78
N ASP A 7 -7.03 15.74 -8.34
CA ASP A 7 -6.69 15.05 -9.58
C ASP A 7 -5.42 14.24 -9.33
N TYR A 8 -5.51 12.94 -9.53
CA TYR A 8 -4.43 11.98 -9.34
C TYR A 8 -3.78 11.56 -10.66
N LEU A 9 -4.31 12.01 -11.81
CA LEU A 9 -3.91 11.48 -13.10
C LEU A 9 -2.45 11.77 -13.43
N ALA A 10 -1.90 12.92 -13.02
CA ALA A 10 -0.51 13.24 -13.27
C ALA A 10 0.45 12.30 -12.53
N GLU A 11 0.20 12.04 -11.25
CA GLU A 11 0.96 11.11 -10.42
C GLU A 11 0.84 9.67 -10.95
N TYR A 12 -0.38 9.26 -11.32
CA TYR A 12 -0.58 7.95 -11.93
C TYR A 12 0.19 7.77 -13.24
N GLU A 13 0.23 8.77 -14.13
CA GLU A 13 1.00 8.68 -15.38
C GLU A 13 2.52 8.64 -15.12
N GLU A 14 3.00 9.34 -14.08
CA GLU A 14 4.41 9.31 -13.67
C GLU A 14 4.82 7.95 -13.09
N GLU A 15 3.94 7.32 -12.30
CA GLU A 15 4.22 6.05 -11.60
C GLU A 15 3.68 4.81 -12.33
N ARG A 16 3.03 4.98 -13.48
CA ARG A 16 2.23 3.94 -14.14
C ARG A 16 3.00 2.63 -14.36
N ASP A 17 4.22 2.74 -14.87
CA ASP A 17 5.01 1.58 -15.24
C ASP A 17 5.47 0.80 -13.99
N ASP A 18 5.86 1.50 -12.92
CA ASP A 18 6.25 0.90 -11.65
C ASP A 18 5.06 0.21 -10.97
N ILE A 19 3.87 0.84 -10.99
CA ILE A 19 2.64 0.24 -10.47
C ILE A 19 2.30 -1.05 -11.20
N LEU A 20 2.41 -1.04 -12.54
CA LEU A 20 2.09 -2.22 -13.35
C LEU A 20 3.10 -3.35 -13.16
N ASP A 21 4.39 -3.04 -12.99
CA ASP A 21 5.41 -4.04 -12.67
C ASP A 21 5.15 -4.68 -11.29
N ALA A 22 4.81 -3.89 -10.28
CA ALA A 22 4.45 -4.40 -8.95
C ALA A 22 3.22 -5.33 -8.99
N VAL A 23 2.20 -4.99 -9.78
CA VAL A 23 1.00 -5.82 -9.99
C VAL A 23 1.38 -7.14 -10.67
N ASP A 24 2.15 -7.09 -11.77
CA ASP A 24 2.59 -8.30 -12.49
C ASP A 24 3.45 -9.20 -11.58
N HIS A 25 4.35 -8.62 -10.79
CA HIS A 25 5.17 -9.34 -9.82
C HIS A 25 4.31 -10.12 -8.82
N VAL A 26 3.31 -9.47 -8.21
CA VAL A 26 2.39 -10.12 -7.25
C VAL A 26 1.58 -11.22 -7.93
N PHE A 27 1.07 -10.98 -9.14
CA PHE A 27 0.26 -11.98 -9.84
C PHE A 27 1.08 -13.20 -10.25
N ARG A 28 2.31 -12.99 -10.72
CA ARG A 28 3.26 -14.08 -11.05
C ARG A 28 3.72 -14.86 -9.83
N SER A 29 3.73 -14.25 -8.64
CA SER A 29 4.07 -14.95 -7.39
C SER A 29 3.05 -16.04 -7.00
N GLY A 30 1.82 -15.98 -7.55
CA GLY A 30 0.72 -16.88 -7.17
C GLY A 30 0.17 -16.66 -5.75
N ARG A 31 0.63 -15.63 -5.04
CA ARG A 31 0.25 -15.34 -3.65
C ARG A 31 -0.29 -13.91 -3.52
N LEU A 32 -1.62 -13.78 -3.63
CA LEU A 32 -2.31 -12.50 -3.56
C LEU A 32 -2.50 -11.96 -2.13
N VAL A 33 -2.58 -12.84 -1.14
CA VAL A 33 -2.93 -12.47 0.24
C VAL A 33 -1.79 -12.84 1.18
N LEU A 34 -1.44 -11.90 2.06
CA LEU A 34 -0.36 -12.02 3.04
C LEU A 34 0.97 -12.46 2.39
N GLY A 35 1.29 -11.88 1.21
CA GLY A 35 2.50 -12.15 0.42
C GLY A 35 3.74 -11.41 0.90
N ASN A 36 4.84 -11.53 0.16
CA ASN A 36 6.10 -10.87 0.50
C ASN A 36 5.98 -9.34 0.45
N SER A 37 5.25 -8.79 -0.54
CA SER A 37 5.07 -7.34 -0.69
C SER A 37 4.46 -6.69 0.56
N VAL A 38 3.48 -7.35 1.20
CA VAL A 38 2.87 -6.86 2.46
C VAL A 38 3.88 -6.92 3.61
N ARG A 39 4.61 -8.03 3.75
CA ARG A 39 5.63 -8.19 4.80
C ARG A 39 6.73 -7.14 4.69
N SER A 40 7.28 -6.95 3.49
CA SER A 40 8.33 -5.95 3.26
C SER A 40 7.82 -4.54 3.52
N PHE A 41 6.59 -4.23 3.09
CA PHE A 41 5.96 -2.95 3.41
C PHE A 41 5.81 -2.74 4.93
N GLU A 42 5.35 -3.74 5.69
CA GLU A 42 5.22 -3.64 7.15
C GLU A 42 6.58 -3.36 7.84
N GLU A 43 7.64 -4.02 7.39
CA GLU A 43 9.01 -3.82 7.90
C GLU A 43 9.55 -2.43 7.56
N GLU A 44 9.42 -1.99 6.30
CA GLU A 44 9.89 -0.69 5.83
C GLU A 44 9.08 0.47 6.46
N PHE A 45 7.77 0.31 6.57
CA PHE A 45 6.89 1.31 7.17
C PHE A 45 7.14 1.47 8.67
N ALA A 46 7.41 0.36 9.38
CA ALA A 46 7.83 0.41 10.79
C ALA A 46 9.17 1.13 10.94
N ALA A 47 10.14 0.80 10.09
CA ALA A 47 11.45 1.44 10.07
C ALA A 47 11.36 2.95 9.77
N TYR A 48 10.52 3.35 8.81
CA TYR A 48 10.28 4.76 8.46
C TYR A 48 9.76 5.57 9.66
N HIS A 49 8.91 4.98 10.50
CA HIS A 49 8.38 5.62 11.70
C HIS A 49 9.27 5.45 12.95
N GLY A 50 10.37 4.71 12.85
CA GLY A 50 11.26 4.43 13.98
C GLY A 50 10.64 3.55 15.07
N VAL A 51 9.68 2.69 14.72
CA VAL A 51 9.01 1.76 15.64
C VAL A 51 9.42 0.32 15.38
N ALA A 52 9.28 -0.55 16.38
CA ALA A 52 9.72 -1.95 16.27
C ALA A 52 8.83 -2.81 15.35
N HIS A 53 7.55 -2.47 15.21
CA HIS A 53 6.56 -3.28 14.49
C HIS A 53 5.57 -2.41 13.71
N GLY A 54 5.16 -2.90 12.55
CA GLY A 54 4.05 -2.39 11.74
C GLY A 54 3.17 -3.57 11.32
N VAL A 55 1.86 -3.37 11.28
CA VAL A 55 0.90 -4.39 10.84
C VAL A 55 -0.09 -3.74 9.88
N GLY A 56 -0.15 -4.26 8.66
CA GLY A 56 -1.11 -3.85 7.64
C GLY A 56 -2.50 -4.39 7.94
N VAL A 57 -3.49 -3.51 7.84
CA VAL A 57 -4.91 -3.86 7.97
C VAL A 57 -5.69 -3.26 6.80
N ASP A 58 -6.94 -3.65 6.66
CA ASP A 58 -7.78 -3.29 5.52
C ASP A 58 -8.17 -1.80 5.47
N ASN A 59 -8.26 -1.12 6.62
CA ASN A 59 -8.54 0.32 6.70
C ASN A 59 -8.17 0.95 8.05
N GLY A 60 -8.15 2.28 8.10
CA GLY A 60 -7.79 3.05 9.30
C GLY A 60 -8.75 2.90 10.49
N THR A 61 -10.04 2.68 10.25
CA THR A 61 -11.01 2.44 11.33
C THR A 61 -10.69 1.12 12.05
N ASN A 62 -10.37 0.07 11.29
CA ASN A 62 -9.96 -1.21 11.86
C ASN A 62 -8.59 -1.13 12.54
N ALA A 63 -7.67 -0.31 12.02
CA ALA A 63 -6.38 -0.07 12.68
C ALA A 63 -6.59 0.48 14.10
N VAL A 64 -7.44 1.50 14.26
CA VAL A 64 -7.79 2.06 15.57
C VAL A 64 -8.51 1.01 16.42
N LYS A 65 -9.47 0.28 15.85
CA LYS A 65 -10.24 -0.71 16.61
C LYS A 65 -9.39 -1.86 17.15
N LEU A 66 -8.36 -2.29 16.41
CA LEU A 66 -7.44 -3.35 16.82
C LEU A 66 -6.34 -2.85 17.77
N GLY A 67 -5.99 -1.56 17.71
CA GLY A 67 -5.00 -0.94 18.58
C GLY A 67 -5.51 -0.45 19.94
N LEU A 68 -6.82 -0.52 20.19
CA LEU A 68 -7.48 -0.19 21.45
C LEU A 68 -7.81 -1.45 22.26
#